data_AF-A0A5B9G5E9-F1
#
_entry.id   AF-A0A5B9G5E9-F1
#
_cell.length_a   1.000
_cell.length_b   1.000
_cell.length_c   1.000
_cell.angle_alpha   90.00
_cell.angle_beta   90.00
_cell.angle_gamma   90.00
#
_symmetry.space_group_name_H-M   'P 1'
#
loop_
_entity.id
_entity.type
_entity.pdbx_description
1 polymer ?
#
loop_
_entity_poly.entity_id
_entity_poly.type
_entity_poly.pdbx_seq_one_letter_code
_entity_poly.pdbx_strand_id
1 'polypeptide(L)'
;MNGFYGFWDVIGTVFWVFAFVVYLIAVFAVIGDLFRDESLNGWWKALWVLALVFLPFITVLVYLVARGSGMRKRAEQAANDAQKATADYVRSLGVAHSPADEIAKSKALLDEGTITAEEYEKLRARALQWT
;
A
#
# COMPACT_ATOMS: atom_id res chain seq x y z
N MET A 1 -13.31 22.75 50.87
CA MET A 1 -13.59 21.80 49.76
C MET A 1 -14.01 22.65 48.57
N ASN A 2 -13.12 22.81 47.60
CA ASN A 2 -13.34 23.70 46.47
C ASN A 2 -13.94 22.87 45.32
N GLY A 3 -15.26 22.96 45.13
CA GLY A 3 -16.03 22.11 44.20
C GLY A 3 -15.65 22.21 42.72
N PHE A 4 -14.79 23.15 42.34
CA PHE A 4 -14.26 23.29 40.97
C PHE A 4 -12.98 22.49 40.71
N TYR A 5 -12.28 22.04 41.76
CA TYR A 5 -11.07 21.22 41.61
C TYR A 5 -11.44 19.76 41.35
N GLY A 6 -12.49 19.22 41.99
CA GLY A 6 -12.82 17.79 41.88
C GLY A 6 -13.17 17.28 40.47
N PHE A 7 -13.98 17.99 39.68
CA PHE A 7 -14.38 17.51 38.36
C PHE A 7 -13.25 17.61 37.32
N TRP A 8 -12.60 18.79 37.25
CA TRP A 8 -11.51 19.02 36.31
C TRP A 8 -10.23 18.26 36.68
N ASP A 9 -9.95 18.05 37.97
CA ASP A 9 -8.83 17.20 38.41
C ASP A 9 -9.08 15.73 38.06
N VAL A 10 -10.32 15.23 38.18
CA VAL A 10 -10.66 13.86 37.77
C VAL A 10 -10.50 13.69 36.25
N ILE A 11 -11.00 14.63 35.45
CA ILE A 11 -10.79 14.61 33.98
C ILE A 11 -9.30 14.67 33.65
N GLY A 12 -8.55 15.60 34.27
CA GLY A 12 -7.12 15.73 34.07
C GLY A 12 -6.37 14.44 34.46
N THR A 13 -6.73 13.82 35.58
CA THR A 13 -6.15 12.56 36.04
C THR A 13 -6.43 11.42 35.05
N VAL A 14 -7.68 11.28 34.58
CA VAL A 14 -8.05 10.28 33.58
C VAL A 14 -7.30 10.51 32.27
N PHE A 15 -7.17 11.76 31.82
CA PHE A 15 -6.39 12.11 30.64
C PHE A 15 -4.91 11.73 30.80
N TRP A 16 -4.29 12.07 31.93
CA TRP A 16 -2.89 11.73 32.19
C TRP A 16 -2.65 10.23 32.29
N VAL A 17 -3.57 9.48 32.92
CA VAL A 17 -3.52 8.00 32.95
C VAL A 17 -3.68 7.43 31.55
N PHE A 18 -4.64 7.92 30.76
CA PHE A 18 -4.81 7.49 29.37
C PHE A 18 -3.56 7.79 28.53
N ALA A 19 -3.02 8.99 28.62
CA ALA A 19 -1.79 9.39 27.93
C ALA A 19 -0.61 8.51 28.34
N PHE A 20 -0.50 8.15 29.63
CA PHE A 20 0.51 7.23 30.13
C PHE A 20 0.33 5.80 29.60
N VAL A 21 -0.90 5.29 29.49
CA VAL A 21 -1.18 3.98 28.89
C VAL A 21 -0.83 3.98 27.40
N VAL A 22 -1.27 4.98 26.64
CA VAL A 22 -0.93 5.14 25.21
C VAL A 22 0.58 5.23 25.04
N TYR A 23 1.26 5.95 25.92
CA TYR A 23 2.71 6.03 25.97
C TYR A 23 3.36 4.65 26.14
N LEU A 24 2.91 3.84 27.10
CA LEU A 24 3.46 2.50 27.32
C LEU A 24 3.22 1.60 26.10
N ILE A 25 2.02 1.64 25.53
CA ILE A 25 1.69 0.91 24.30
C ILE A 25 2.64 1.32 23.16
N ALA A 26 2.85 2.62 22.96
CA ALA A 26 3.76 3.13 21.93
C ALA A 26 5.20 2.68 22.16
N VAL A 27 5.67 2.71 23.41
CA VAL A 27 7.00 2.22 23.81
C VAL A 27 7.14 0.73 23.48
N PHE A 28 6.21 -0.11 23.90
CA PHE A 28 6.25 -1.55 23.60
C PHE A 28 6.13 -1.84 22.11
N ALA A 29 5.33 -1.07 21.37
CA ALA A 29 5.21 -1.19 19.93
C ALA A 29 6.52 -0.88 19.21
N VAL A 30 7.19 0.22 19.57
CA VAL A 30 8.50 0.61 19.01
C VAL A 30 9.57 -0.43 19.36
N ILE A 31 9.59 -0.92 20.60
CA ILE A 31 10.50 -2.00 21.02
C ILE A 31 10.23 -3.27 20.20
N GLY A 32 8.97 -3.70 20.07
CA GLY A 32 8.60 -4.89 19.30
C GLY A 32 8.98 -4.78 17.83
N ASP A 33 8.74 -3.63 17.21
CA ASP A 33 9.13 -3.34 15.82
C ASP A 33 10.66 -3.35 15.65
N LEU A 34 11.39 -2.76 16.60
CA LEU A 34 12.85 -2.74 16.64
C LEU A 34 13.46 -4.14 16.74
N PHE A 35 12.86 -5.03 17.53
CA PHE A 35 13.34 -6.41 17.65
C PHE A 35 13.00 -7.26 16.41
N ARG A 36 11.84 -7.05 15.79
CA ARG A 36 11.40 -7.73 14.56
C ARG A 36 12.24 -7.37 13.33
N ASP A 37 12.87 -6.21 13.31
CA ASP A 37 13.76 -5.83 12.22
C ASP A 37 15.11 -6.58 12.34
N GLU A 38 15.27 -7.64 11.55
CA GLU A 38 16.49 -8.45 11.48
C GLU A 38 17.64 -7.74 10.75
N SER A 39 17.35 -6.66 10.01
CA SER A 39 18.36 -5.91 9.26
C SER A 39 19.18 -4.95 10.13
N LEU A 40 18.73 -4.70 11.37
CA LEU A 40 19.38 -3.80 12.32
C LEU A 40 20.36 -4.50 13.24
N ASN A 41 21.60 -4.00 13.27
CA ASN A 41 22.60 -4.39 14.24
C ASN A 41 22.12 -4.10 15.68
N GLY A 42 22.41 -5.02 16.62
CA GLY A 42 22.01 -4.93 18.03
C GLY A 42 22.46 -3.65 18.74
N TRP A 43 23.58 -3.05 18.34
CA TRP A 43 24.02 -1.75 18.87
C TRP A 43 23.04 -0.61 18.57
N TRP A 44 22.45 -0.58 17.38
CA TRP A 44 21.39 0.38 17.06
C TRP A 44 20.12 0.09 17.84
N LYS A 45 19.80 -1.19 18.09
CA LYS A 45 18.67 -1.53 18.96
C LYS A 45 18.87 -0.95 20.37
N ALA A 46 20.06 -1.10 20.95
CA ALA A 46 20.38 -0.53 22.26
C ALA A 46 20.27 1.00 22.30
N LEU A 47 20.78 1.71 21.29
CA LEU A 47 20.69 3.18 21.21
C LEU A 47 19.23 3.66 21.16
N TRP A 48 18.38 3.00 20.35
CA TRP A 48 16.97 3.34 20.23
C TRP A 48 16.22 3.11 21.53
N VAL A 49 16.49 2.01 22.25
CA VAL A 49 15.91 1.74 23.56
C VAL A 49 16.35 2.80 24.57
N LEU A 50 17.64 3.17 24.58
CA LEU A 50 18.15 4.20 25.47
C LEU A 50 17.47 5.55 25.22
N ALA A 51 17.39 5.98 23.96
CA ALA A 51 16.71 7.21 23.58
C ALA A 51 15.23 7.20 24.00
N LEU A 52 14.55 6.06 23.87
CA LEU A 52 13.15 5.89 24.25
C LEU A 52 12.93 6.09 25.75
N VAL A 53 13.88 5.68 26.60
CA VAL A 53 13.78 5.85 28.06
C VAL A 53 13.95 7.30 28.48
N PHE A 54 14.91 8.03 27.89
CA PHE A 54 15.25 9.40 28.31
C PHE A 54 14.45 10.48 27.58
N LEU A 55 14.09 10.25 26.32
CA LEU A 55 13.50 11.23 25.42
C LEU A 55 12.36 10.58 24.62
N PRO A 56 11.32 10.04 25.26
CA PRO A 56 10.37 9.14 24.61
C PRO A 56 9.58 9.80 23.47
N PHE A 57 9.00 10.99 23.70
CA PHE A 57 8.21 11.67 22.67
C PHE A 57 9.04 12.01 21.42
N ILE A 58 10.25 12.54 21.65
CA ILE A 58 11.19 12.86 20.56
C ILE A 58 11.62 11.57 19.87
N THR A 59 11.94 10.53 20.62
CA THR A 59 12.38 9.25 20.06
C THR A 59 11.30 8.61 19.21
N VAL A 60 10.04 8.61 19.65
CA VAL A 60 8.92 8.08 18.84
C VAL A 60 8.77 8.87 17.54
N LEU A 61 8.85 10.20 17.57
CA LEU A 61 8.77 11.02 16.36
C LEU A 61 9.94 10.75 15.41
N VAL A 62 11.17 10.74 15.91
CA VAL A 62 12.37 10.46 15.10
C VAL A 62 12.31 9.03 14.54
N TYR A 63 11.79 8.07 15.32
CA TYR A 63 11.59 6.69 14.87
C TYR A 63 10.62 6.62 13.69
N LEU A 64 9.47 7.30 13.77
CA LEU A 64 8.48 7.34 12.69
C LEU A 64 9.06 7.97 11.42
N VAL A 65 9.87 9.02 11.53
CA VAL A 65 10.53 9.64 10.36
C VAL A 65 11.61 8.72 9.79
N ALA A 66 12.47 8.16 10.64
CA ALA A 66 13.60 7.33 10.21
C ALA A 66 13.17 5.97 9.66
N ARG A 67 12.04 5.41 10.12
CA ARG A 67 11.58 4.06 9.75
C ARG A 67 10.19 3.98 9.12
N GLY A 68 9.50 5.11 8.94
CA GLY A 68 8.22 5.17 8.23
C GLY A 68 8.28 4.69 6.77
N SER A 69 9.49 4.60 6.20
CA SER A 69 9.73 4.13 4.82
C SER A 69 9.31 2.69 4.55
N GLY A 70 9.14 1.85 5.59
CA GLY A 70 8.65 0.48 5.44
C GLY A 70 7.22 0.40 4.89
N MET A 71 6.38 1.41 5.15
CA MET A 71 5.01 1.47 4.62
C MET A 71 4.99 1.85 3.14
N ARG A 72 5.85 2.79 2.72
CA ARG A 72 5.91 3.24 1.32
C ARG A 72 6.44 2.15 0.39
N LYS A 73 7.49 1.44 0.79
CA LYS A 73 8.03 0.31 0.01
C LYS A 73 7.04 -0.84 -0.13
N ARG A 74 6.27 -1.17 0.92
CA ARG A 74 5.24 -2.21 0.86
C ARG A 74 4.03 -1.80 0.03
N ALA A 75 3.64 -0.52 0.06
CA ALA A 75 2.58 0.01 -0.79
C ALA A 75 3.00 -0.01 -2.27
N GLU A 76 4.23 0.38 -2.58
CA GLU A 76 4.79 0.30 -3.94
C GLU A 76 4.91 -1.15 -4.43
N GLN A 77 5.38 -2.07 -3.57
CA GLN A 77 5.43 -3.51 -3.90
C GLN A 77 4.04 -4.10 -4.11
N ALA A 78 3.08 -3.83 -3.21
CA ALA A 78 1.71 -4.31 -3.37
C ALA A 78 1.03 -3.75 -4.63
N ALA A 79 1.28 -2.49 -4.98
CA ALA A 79 0.77 -1.90 -6.22
C ALA A 79 1.39 -2.57 -7.47
N ASN A 80 2.70 -2.83 -7.45
CA ASN A 80 3.39 -3.53 -8.54
C ASN A 80 2.92 -4.99 -8.67
N ASP A 81 2.73 -5.69 -7.56
CA ASP A 81 2.28 -7.08 -7.56
C ASP A 81 0.81 -7.20 -8.01
N ALA A 82 -0.05 -6.25 -7.62
CA ALA A 82 -1.43 -6.17 -8.11
C ALA A 82 -1.50 -5.88 -9.62
N GLN A 83 -0.64 -4.99 -10.14
CA GLN A 83 -0.54 -4.73 -11.58
C GLN A 83 -0.07 -5.96 -12.34
N LYS A 84 0.95 -6.67 -11.85
CA LYS A 84 1.44 -7.92 -12.46
C LYS A 84 0.37 -9.00 -12.46
N ALA A 85 -0.30 -9.22 -11.33
CA ALA A 85 -1.37 -10.21 -11.23
C ALA A 85 -2.54 -9.89 -12.19
N THR A 86 -2.87 -8.61 -12.36
CA THR A 86 -3.89 -8.18 -13.32
C THR A 86 -3.45 -8.40 -14.77
N ALA A 87 -2.21 -8.04 -15.10
CA ALA A 87 -1.65 -8.23 -16.44
C ALA A 87 -1.56 -9.72 -16.82
N ASP A 88 -1.12 -10.56 -15.89
CA ASP A 88 -1.03 -12.00 -16.07
C ASP A 88 -2.41 -12.64 -16.17
N TYR A 89 -3.40 -12.18 -15.39
CA TYR A 89 -4.78 -12.61 -15.52
C TYR A 89 -5.36 -12.28 -16.91
N VAL A 90 -5.21 -11.04 -17.39
CA VAL A 90 -5.68 -10.63 -18.73
C VAL A 90 -4.99 -11.45 -19.83
N ARG A 91 -3.69 -11.70 -19.71
CA ARG A 91 -2.93 -12.56 -20.64
C ARG A 91 -3.40 -14.02 -20.59
N SER A 92 -3.67 -14.55 -19.40
CA SER A 92 -4.12 -15.94 -19.20
C SER A 92 -5.53 -16.21 -19.72
N LEU A 93 -6.39 -15.20 -19.71
CA LEU A 93 -7.73 -15.28 -20.30
C LEU A 93 -7.72 -15.25 -21.83
N GLY A 94 -6.56 -15.02 -22.47
CA GLY A 94 -6.49 -14.85 -23.92
C GLY A 94 -7.20 -13.59 -24.42
N VAL A 95 -7.56 -12.67 -23.53
CA VAL A 95 -8.25 -11.38 -23.83
C VAL A 95 -7.23 -10.29 -24.15
N ALA A 96 -6.02 -10.67 -24.58
CA ALA A 96 -5.21 -9.78 -25.38
C ALA A 96 -5.69 -9.96 -26.84
N HIS A 97 -6.82 -9.34 -27.19
CA HIS A 97 -7.22 -9.23 -28.59
C HIS A 97 -6.15 -8.41 -29.29
N SER A 98 -5.17 -9.09 -29.89
CA SER A 98 -4.21 -8.39 -30.73
C SER A 98 -4.98 -7.84 -31.93
N PRO A 99 -4.61 -6.67 -32.45
CA PRO A 99 -5.17 -6.15 -33.70
C PRO A 99 -5.16 -7.18 -34.83
N ALA A 100 -4.16 -8.07 -34.86
CA ALA A 100 -4.06 -9.15 -35.83
C ALA A 100 -5.17 -10.21 -35.66
N ASP A 101 -5.54 -10.57 -34.43
CA ASP A 101 -6.61 -11.55 -34.17
C ASP A 101 -7.99 -11.00 -34.56
N GLU A 102 -8.22 -9.70 -34.35
CA GLU A 102 -9.47 -9.03 -34.74
C GLU A 102 -9.60 -8.90 -36.27
N ILE A 103 -8.48 -8.66 -36.96
CA ILE A 103 -8.40 -8.67 -38.43
C ILE A 103 -8.62 -10.09 -38.98
N ALA A 104 -8.02 -11.11 -38.37
CA ALA A 104 -8.19 -12.50 -38.80
C ALA A 104 -9.65 -12.98 -38.62
N LYS A 105 -10.29 -12.60 -37.51
CA LYS A 105 -11.69 -12.94 -37.24
C LYS A 105 -12.66 -12.22 -38.18
N SER A 106 -12.43 -10.93 -38.46
CA SER A 106 -13.24 -10.19 -39.43
C SER A 106 -13.07 -10.73 -40.87
N LYS A 107 -11.88 -11.23 -41.22
CA LYS A 107 -11.64 -11.90 -42.52
C LYS A 107 -12.43 -13.19 -42.66
N ALA A 108 -12.51 -14.00 -41.60
CA ALA A 108 -13.31 -15.23 -41.60
C ALA A 108 -14.81 -14.94 -41.80
N LEU A 109 -15.35 -13.88 -41.17
CA LEU A 109 -16.75 -13.47 -41.36
C LEU A 109 -17.05 -13.01 -42.79
N LEU A 110 -16.08 -12.38 -43.46
CA LEU A 110 -16.19 -11.98 -44.86
C LEU A 110 -16.20 -13.22 -45.77
N ASP A 111 -15.33 -14.19 -45.49
CA ASP A 111 -15.23 -15.43 -46.27
C ASP A 111 -16.47 -16.33 -46.08
N GLU A 112 -17.12 -16.28 -44.91
CA GLU A 112 -18.44 -16.89 -44.66
C GLU A 112 -19.61 -16.12 -45.30
N GLY A 113 -19.37 -14.91 -45.83
CA GLY A 113 -20.40 -14.05 -46.41
C GLY A 113 -21.34 -13.41 -45.37
N THR A 114 -20.97 -13.45 -44.09
CA THR A 114 -21.75 -12.85 -42.99
C THR A 114 -21.62 -11.33 -42.96
N ILE A 115 -20.51 -10.80 -43.47
CA ILE A 115 -20.27 -9.36 -43.65
C ILE A 115 -19.82 -9.06 -45.07
N THR A 116 -20.02 -7.81 -45.50
CA THR A 116 -19.57 -7.30 -46.79
C THR A 116 -18.12 -6.86 -46.77
N ALA A 117 -17.49 -6.74 -47.95
CA ALA A 117 -16.11 -6.25 -48.07
C ALA A 117 -15.92 -4.83 -47.49
N GLU A 118 -16.95 -3.99 -47.59
CA GLU A 118 -16.96 -2.63 -47.04
C GLU A 118 -17.01 -2.62 -45.51
N GLU A 119 -17.72 -3.57 -44.90
CA GLU A 119 -17.77 -3.74 -43.44
C GLU A 119 -16.46 -4.32 -42.90
N TYR A 120 -15.84 -5.25 -43.63
CA TYR A 120 -14.53 -5.79 -43.29
C TYR A 120 -13.46 -4.69 -43.23
N GLU A 121 -13.37 -3.81 -44.23
CA GLU A 121 -12.36 -2.75 -44.25
C GLU A 121 -12.57 -1.73 -43.11
N LYS A 122 -13.81 -1.46 -42.70
CA LYS A 122 -14.09 -0.63 -41.51
C LYS A 122 -13.61 -1.28 -40.21
N LEU A 123 -13.79 -2.59 -40.05
CA LEU A 123 -13.32 -3.35 -38.88
C LEU A 123 -11.79 -3.43 -38.85
N ARG A 124 -11.17 -3.69 -39.99
CA ARG A 124 -9.70 -3.71 -40.16
C ARG A 124 -9.06 -2.36 -39.82
N ALA A 125 -9.63 -1.27 -40.32
CA ALA A 125 -9.15 0.08 -40.04
C ALA A 125 -9.25 0.43 -38.54
N ARG A 126 -10.31 -0.01 -37.85
CA ARG A 126 -10.47 0.19 -36.40
C ARG A 126 -9.43 -0.59 -35.61
N ALA A 127 -9.19 -1.86 -35.96
CA ALA A 127 -8.20 -2.70 -35.29
C ALA A 127 -6.77 -2.12 -35.42
N LEU A 128 -6.43 -1.58 -36.60
CA LEU A 128 -5.14 -0.92 -36.86
C LEU A 128 -4.94 0.41 -36.13
N GLN A 129 -6.00 1.02 -35.56
CA GLN A 129 -5.86 2.23 -34.74
C GLN A 129 -5.44 1.93 -33.30
N TRP A 130 -5.49 0.66 -32.88
CA TRP A 130 -5.14 0.22 -31.52
C TRP A 130 -3.67 -0.20 -31.38
N THR A 131 -2.88 -0.09 -32.46
CA THR A 131 -1.41 -0.22 -32.45
C THR A 131 -0.73 1.11 -32.17
#